data_AF-A0AA93AMD7-F1
#
_entry.id   AF-A0AA93AMD7-F1
#
_cell.length_a   1.000
_cell.length_b   1.000
_cell.length_c   1.000
_cell.angle_alpha   90.00
_cell.angle_beta   90.00
_cell.angle_gamma   90.00
#
_symmetry.space_group_name_H-M   'P 1'
#
loop_
_entity.id
_entity.type
_entity.pdbx_description
1 polymer ?
#
loop_
_entity_poly.entity_id
_entity_poly.type
_entity_poly.pdbx_seq_one_letter_code
_entity_poly.pdbx_strand_id
1 'polypeptide(L)'
;MSQNNELEKLFEGVTPERSKEVLELIVKHSAQFRRVSDRAGFNLDAGAYGAVQFTQRSLKQIWLFGFAGLYSLHCYTGLIVLAKSMNLKLNIDDINSLPEQQVENDRFSDVINSIEKLNNVGSENDFLWPIEIPNPEDGKPEGVEQGAVYDLILMATAYIFLHELKHVIFVSEGDFPQSLHEEEMACDKFASDMMLSKIKEYSDESGYQEDLVYMKRSAGIALGSAFLAVATPNHNLGGTSSHPPVSKRWSAIIGNMKLDEQDYFWLYFSSLAIALMKHKNIAFPPQYVVSYKQLAISSIEAFETGILKD
;
A
#
# COMPACT_ATOMS: atom_id res chain seq x y z
N MET A 1 4.30 -6.94 26.56
CA MET A 1 3.27 -7.79 25.94
C MET A 1 3.98 -8.66 24.90
N SER A 2 3.58 -9.92 24.68
CA SER A 2 4.23 -10.74 23.65
C SER A 2 3.87 -10.22 22.25
N GLN A 3 4.80 -10.28 21.29
CA GLN A 3 4.60 -9.85 19.89
C GLN A 3 3.36 -10.50 19.24
N ASN A 4 3.00 -11.71 19.66
CA ASN A 4 1.80 -12.40 19.20
C ASN A 4 0.50 -11.65 19.56
N ASN A 5 0.45 -10.90 20.68
CA ASN A 5 -0.73 -10.14 21.10
C ASN A 5 -0.95 -8.89 20.23
N GLU A 6 0.12 -8.24 19.78
CA GLU A 6 0.02 -7.07 18.88
C GLU A 6 -0.46 -7.49 17.49
N LEU A 7 0.04 -8.62 16.99
CA LEU A 7 -0.39 -9.20 15.71
C LEU A 7 -1.85 -9.67 15.74
N GLU A 8 -2.26 -10.31 16.84
CA GLU A 8 -3.65 -10.68 17.09
C GLU A 8 -4.57 -9.45 17.03
N LYS A 9 -4.24 -8.39 17.77
CA LYS A 9 -5.00 -7.12 17.74
C LYS A 9 -5.07 -6.48 16.35
N LEU A 10 -4.00 -6.56 15.58
CA LEU A 10 -3.99 -6.07 14.20
C LEU A 10 -5.04 -6.80 13.36
N PHE A 11 -5.03 -8.14 13.38
CA PHE A 11 -5.97 -8.93 12.58
C PHE A 11 -7.40 -8.90 13.13
N GLU A 12 -7.59 -8.78 14.44
CA GLU A 12 -8.90 -8.49 15.04
C GLU A 12 -9.46 -7.13 14.56
N GLY A 13 -8.60 -6.13 14.39
CA GLY A 13 -9.02 -4.81 13.90
C GLY A 13 -9.31 -4.76 12.40
N VAL A 14 -8.53 -5.50 11.60
CA VAL A 14 -8.57 -5.40 10.13
C VAL A 14 -9.50 -6.44 9.49
N THR A 15 -9.43 -7.69 9.95
CA THR A 15 -10.14 -8.86 9.43
C THR A 15 -10.67 -9.73 10.57
N PRO A 16 -11.55 -9.19 11.44
CA PRO A 16 -12.04 -9.93 12.62
C PRO A 16 -12.68 -11.27 12.27
N GLU A 17 -13.37 -11.37 11.13
CA GLU A 17 -14.02 -12.59 10.67
C GLU A 17 -13.04 -13.70 10.27
N ARG A 18 -11.75 -13.35 10.06
CA ARG A 18 -10.66 -14.27 9.73
C ARG A 18 -9.53 -14.27 10.75
N SER A 19 -9.63 -13.51 11.83
CA SER A 19 -8.55 -13.37 12.82
C SER A 19 -8.11 -14.73 13.38
N LYS A 20 -9.08 -15.55 13.77
CA LYS A 20 -8.85 -16.93 14.24
C LYS A 20 -8.18 -17.81 13.18
N GLU A 21 -8.64 -17.72 11.93
CA GLU A 21 -8.08 -18.49 10.81
C GLU A 21 -6.60 -18.12 10.57
N VAL A 22 -6.26 -16.83 10.64
CA VAL A 22 -4.87 -16.35 10.54
C VAL A 22 -4.02 -16.90 11.68
N LEU A 23 -4.50 -16.83 12.92
CA LEU A 23 -3.77 -17.34 14.09
C LEU A 23 -3.58 -18.87 14.01
N GLU A 24 -4.58 -19.61 13.52
CA GLU A 24 -4.47 -21.05 13.27
C GLU A 24 -3.40 -21.36 12.20
N LEU A 25 -3.32 -20.58 11.12
CA LEU A 25 -2.26 -20.73 10.12
C LEU A 25 -0.87 -20.45 10.72
N ILE A 26 -0.73 -19.41 11.53
CA ILE A 26 0.52 -19.08 12.22
C ILE A 26 0.98 -20.25 13.08
N VAL A 27 0.07 -20.83 13.89
CA VAL A 27 0.38 -21.98 14.75
C VAL A 27 0.69 -23.22 13.91
N LYS A 28 -0.14 -23.54 12.92
CA LYS A 28 0.00 -24.73 12.05
C LYS A 28 1.35 -24.75 11.34
N HIS A 29 1.80 -23.60 10.85
CA HIS A 29 3.04 -23.47 10.08
C HIS A 29 4.24 -23.04 10.94
N SER A 30 4.06 -22.98 12.27
CA SER A 30 5.09 -22.50 13.22
C SER A 30 5.68 -21.15 12.83
N ALA A 31 4.88 -20.28 12.21
CA ALA A 31 5.30 -18.98 11.72
C ALA A 31 5.63 -18.07 12.91
N GLN A 32 6.74 -17.34 12.81
CA GLN A 32 7.18 -16.45 13.89
C GLN A 32 7.29 -15.02 13.39
N PHE A 33 6.56 -14.10 14.01
CA PHE A 33 6.67 -12.67 13.73
C PHE A 33 7.62 -12.05 14.74
N ARG A 34 8.78 -11.59 14.26
CA ARG A 34 9.87 -11.12 15.11
C ARG A 34 10.24 -9.70 14.74
N ARG A 35 10.00 -8.76 15.65
CA ARG A 35 10.62 -7.44 15.55
C ARG A 35 12.12 -7.58 15.85
N VAL A 36 12.95 -7.33 14.84
CA VAL A 36 14.41 -7.37 14.96
C VAL A 36 14.97 -5.99 15.27
N SER A 37 16.25 -5.93 15.64
CA SER A 37 16.96 -4.67 15.89
C SER A 37 16.95 -3.77 14.66
N ASP A 38 17.00 -2.46 14.87
CA ASP A 38 17.08 -1.48 13.79
C ASP A 38 18.22 -1.78 12.79
N ARG A 39 17.90 -1.60 11.51
CA ARG A 39 18.79 -1.80 10.36
C ARG A 39 18.37 -0.84 9.25
N ALA A 40 19.35 -0.36 8.50
CA ALA A 40 19.09 0.46 7.32
C ALA A 40 18.28 -0.30 6.26
N GLY A 41 17.52 0.43 5.46
CA GLY A 41 16.62 -0.16 4.47
C GLY A 41 15.21 -0.45 5.01
N PHE A 42 14.31 -0.79 4.08
CA PHE A 42 13.06 -1.46 4.39
C PHE A 42 13.35 -2.95 4.66
N ASN A 43 12.98 -3.42 5.85
CA ASN A 43 13.23 -4.76 6.34
C ASN A 43 11.90 -5.31 6.86
N LEU A 44 11.19 -6.01 5.99
CA LEU A 44 9.98 -6.77 6.28
C LEU A 44 9.98 -7.94 5.29
N ASP A 45 10.44 -9.09 5.74
CA ASP A 45 10.59 -10.28 4.90
C ASP A 45 10.39 -11.57 5.70
N ALA A 46 9.95 -12.62 5.03
CA ALA A 46 10.04 -13.98 5.50
C ALA A 46 11.49 -14.46 5.42
N GLY A 47 12.21 -14.32 6.52
CA GLY A 47 13.57 -14.82 6.66
C GLY A 47 13.64 -16.36 6.66
N ALA A 48 14.87 -16.87 6.58
CA ALA A 48 15.14 -18.31 6.68
C ALA A 48 14.50 -18.90 7.96
N TYR A 49 14.02 -20.15 7.86
CA TYR A 49 13.43 -20.92 8.97
C TYR A 49 12.02 -20.48 9.44
N GLY A 50 11.20 -19.91 8.55
CA GLY A 50 9.78 -19.69 8.82
C GLY A 50 9.48 -18.50 9.75
N ALA A 51 10.37 -17.51 9.79
CA ALA A 51 10.20 -16.32 10.60
C ALA A 51 10.02 -15.07 9.74
N VAL A 52 8.90 -14.37 9.92
CA VAL A 52 8.69 -13.02 9.39
C VAL A 52 9.45 -12.03 10.28
N GLN A 53 10.48 -11.40 9.73
CA GLN A 53 11.32 -10.44 10.43
C GLN A 53 10.96 -9.03 9.98
N PHE A 54 10.84 -8.11 10.93
CA PHE A 54 10.56 -6.71 10.61
C PHE A 54 11.24 -5.73 11.57
N THR A 55 11.50 -4.51 11.12
CA THR A 55 12.03 -3.42 11.96
C THR A 55 10.94 -2.40 12.30
N GLN A 56 11.10 -1.70 13.43
CA GLN A 56 10.24 -0.54 13.75
C GLN A 56 10.34 0.54 12.67
N ARG A 57 11.54 0.73 12.10
CA ARG A 57 11.80 1.59 10.94
C ARG A 57 10.87 1.28 9.77
N SER A 58 10.70 0.01 9.41
CA SER A 58 9.85 -0.40 8.30
C SER A 58 8.38 -0.05 8.53
N LEU A 59 7.88 -0.24 9.76
CA LEU A 59 6.53 0.17 10.14
C LEU A 59 6.35 1.70 10.10
N LYS A 60 7.36 2.46 10.54
CA LYS A 60 7.38 3.93 10.42
C LYS A 60 7.39 4.40 8.97
N GLN A 61 8.06 3.69 8.06
CA GLN A 61 8.03 4.00 6.62
C GLN A 61 6.63 3.79 6.03
N ILE A 62 5.95 2.70 6.37
CA ILE A 62 4.55 2.46 5.97
C ILE A 62 3.62 3.54 6.54
N TRP A 63 3.84 3.94 7.81
CA TRP A 63 3.09 5.02 8.44
C TRP A 63 3.21 6.33 7.68
N LEU A 64 4.44 6.79 7.42
CA LEU A 64 4.70 7.99 6.62
C LEU A 64 4.02 7.87 5.25
N PHE A 65 4.11 6.70 4.60
CA PHE A 65 3.51 6.49 3.30
C PHE A 65 1.97 6.59 3.30
N GLY A 66 1.30 6.17 4.38
CA GLY A 66 -0.13 6.41 4.55
C GLY A 66 -0.51 7.90 4.49
N PHE A 67 0.29 8.76 5.12
CA PHE A 67 0.10 10.22 5.04
C PHE A 67 0.48 10.80 3.68
N ALA A 68 1.44 10.22 2.96
CA ALA A 68 1.63 10.55 1.55
C ALA A 68 0.37 10.21 0.73
N GLY A 69 -0.31 9.10 1.04
CA GLY A 69 -1.61 8.76 0.48
C GLY A 69 -2.66 9.86 0.68
N LEU A 70 -2.75 10.45 1.87
CA LEU A 70 -3.63 11.60 2.14
C LEU A 70 -3.28 12.80 1.26
N TYR A 71 -2.01 13.19 1.23
CA TYR A 71 -1.59 14.36 0.45
C TYR A 71 -1.76 14.14 -1.06
N SER A 72 -1.66 12.90 -1.54
CA SER A 72 -2.01 12.59 -2.93
C SER A 72 -3.49 12.88 -3.24
N LEU A 73 -4.39 12.65 -2.27
CA LEU A 73 -5.80 12.98 -2.42
C LEU A 73 -6.01 14.50 -2.50
N HIS A 74 -5.34 15.27 -1.64
CA HIS A 74 -5.36 16.73 -1.67
C HIS A 74 -4.83 17.26 -3.00
N CYS A 75 -3.80 16.63 -3.57
CA CYS A 75 -3.22 17.01 -4.86
C CYS A 75 -4.17 16.80 -6.05
N TYR A 76 -4.86 15.65 -6.13
CA TYR A 76 -5.42 15.19 -7.41
C TYR A 76 -6.92 14.91 -7.42
N THR A 77 -7.53 14.60 -6.27
CA THR A 77 -8.92 14.11 -6.23
C THR A 77 -9.90 15.11 -6.85
N GLY A 78 -9.88 16.36 -6.38
CA GLY A 78 -10.76 17.41 -6.89
C GLY A 78 -10.55 17.69 -8.37
N LEU A 79 -9.29 17.68 -8.83
CA LEU A 79 -8.92 17.92 -10.22
C LEU A 79 -9.36 16.79 -11.15
N ILE A 80 -9.25 15.53 -10.71
CA ILE A 80 -9.74 14.36 -11.46
C ILE A 80 -11.27 14.43 -11.58
N VAL A 81 -11.98 14.73 -10.49
CA VAL A 81 -13.45 14.87 -10.50
C VAL A 81 -13.88 16.01 -11.42
N LEU A 82 -13.18 17.15 -11.38
CA LEU A 82 -13.45 18.29 -12.25
C LEU A 82 -13.20 17.94 -13.72
N ALA A 83 -12.05 17.34 -14.04
CA ALA A 83 -11.71 16.94 -15.40
C ALA A 83 -12.75 15.98 -15.98
N LYS A 84 -13.19 14.99 -15.18
CA LYS A 84 -14.26 14.07 -15.55
C LYS A 84 -15.60 14.79 -15.78
N SER A 85 -16.05 15.58 -14.81
CA SER A 85 -17.38 16.20 -14.83
C SER A 85 -17.54 17.24 -15.94
N MET A 86 -16.46 17.93 -16.28
CA MET A 86 -16.43 18.93 -17.36
C MET A 86 -15.95 18.37 -18.71
N ASN A 87 -15.66 17.06 -18.79
CA ASN A 87 -15.08 16.43 -19.98
C ASN A 87 -13.82 17.17 -20.48
N LEU A 88 -12.94 17.53 -19.55
CA LEU A 88 -11.63 18.12 -19.83
C LEU A 88 -10.57 17.01 -19.88
N LYS A 89 -9.47 17.28 -20.59
CA LYS A 89 -8.30 16.42 -20.49
C LYS A 89 -7.63 16.66 -19.13
N LEU A 90 -7.37 15.59 -18.41
CA LEU A 90 -6.46 15.59 -17.28
C LEU A 90 -5.03 15.71 -17.82
N ASN A 91 -4.41 16.87 -17.62
CA ASN A 91 -3.05 17.16 -18.07
C ASN A 91 -2.21 17.63 -16.87
N ILE A 92 -1.16 16.88 -16.55
CA ILE A 92 -0.33 17.16 -15.36
C ILE A 92 0.42 18.49 -15.51
N ASP A 93 0.82 18.88 -16.72
CA ASP A 93 1.51 20.16 -16.93
C ASP A 93 0.58 21.35 -16.69
N ASP A 94 -0.67 21.26 -17.18
CA ASP A 94 -1.68 22.29 -16.93
C ASP A 94 -2.02 22.36 -15.44
N ILE A 95 -2.14 21.21 -14.78
CA ILE A 95 -2.37 21.13 -13.33
C ILE A 95 -1.24 21.79 -12.55
N ASN A 96 0.02 21.53 -12.91
CA ASN A 96 1.18 22.13 -12.25
C ASN A 96 1.25 23.66 -12.41
N SER A 97 0.57 24.21 -13.43
CA SER A 97 0.46 25.66 -13.61
C SER A 97 -0.58 26.33 -12.70
N LEU A 98 -1.43 25.54 -12.03
CA LEU A 98 -2.43 26.06 -11.11
C LEU A 98 -1.77 26.66 -9.84
N PRO A 99 -2.32 27.77 -9.31
CA PRO A 99 -1.90 28.29 -8.02
C PRO A 99 -2.04 27.22 -6.93
N GLU A 100 -1.11 27.21 -5.97
CA GLU A 100 -1.11 26.33 -4.79
C GLU A 100 -0.91 24.83 -5.09
N GLN A 101 -1.06 24.36 -6.33
CA GLN A 101 -0.81 22.95 -6.68
C GLN A 101 0.63 22.52 -6.36
N GLN A 102 1.59 23.42 -6.56
CA GLN A 102 2.98 23.13 -6.21
C GLN A 102 3.15 22.88 -4.71
N VAL A 103 2.43 23.59 -3.85
CA VAL A 103 2.49 23.41 -2.39
C VAL A 103 1.99 22.02 -2.00
N GLU A 104 0.87 21.56 -2.58
CA GLU A 104 0.35 20.22 -2.28
C GLU A 104 1.28 19.12 -2.82
N ASN A 105 1.86 19.31 -4.01
CA ASN A 105 2.86 18.39 -4.57
C ASN A 105 4.14 18.33 -3.72
N ASP A 106 4.57 19.46 -3.17
CA ASP A 106 5.73 19.55 -2.29
C ASP A 106 5.45 18.81 -0.97
N ARG A 107 4.26 18.96 -0.38
CA ARG A 107 3.85 18.17 0.79
C ARG A 107 3.94 16.67 0.54
N PHE A 108 3.39 16.17 -0.57
CA PHE A 108 3.52 14.76 -0.94
C PHE A 108 5.00 14.36 -1.05
N SER A 109 5.79 15.14 -1.77
CA SER A 109 7.21 14.85 -2.03
C SER A 109 8.04 14.88 -0.75
N ASP A 110 7.76 15.79 0.18
CA ASP A 110 8.44 15.90 1.47
C ASP A 110 8.24 14.67 2.35
N VAL A 111 7.07 14.03 2.26
CA VAL A 111 6.81 12.76 2.95
C VAL A 111 7.59 11.63 2.31
N ILE A 112 7.62 11.51 0.99
CA ILE A 112 8.43 10.49 0.31
C ILE A 112 9.92 10.69 0.59
N ASN A 113 10.41 11.93 0.51
CA ASN A 113 11.78 12.28 0.88
C ASN A 113 12.08 11.95 2.35
N SER A 114 11.10 12.07 3.25
CA SER A 114 11.23 11.68 4.65
C SER A 114 11.36 10.17 4.81
N ILE A 115 10.65 9.37 4.00
CA ILE A 115 10.81 7.91 3.96
C ILE A 115 12.22 7.53 3.49
N GLU A 116 12.74 8.20 2.46
CA GLU A 116 14.10 7.98 1.96
C GLU A 116 15.16 8.36 3.01
N LYS A 117 14.96 9.48 3.72
CA LYS A 117 15.84 9.86 4.85
C LYS A 117 15.81 8.79 5.93
N LEU A 118 14.61 8.35 6.37
CA LEU A 118 14.46 7.28 7.36
C LEU A 118 15.12 5.96 6.91
N ASN A 119 15.08 5.67 5.61
CA ASN A 119 15.72 4.50 5.03
C ASN A 119 17.25 4.51 5.21
N ASN A 120 17.86 5.70 5.15
CA ASN A 120 19.31 5.90 5.06
C ASN A 120 19.97 6.40 6.37
N VAL A 121 19.22 6.86 7.38
CA VAL A 121 19.79 7.24 8.67
C VAL A 121 20.48 6.05 9.35
N GLY A 122 21.60 6.29 10.03
CA GLY A 122 22.37 5.26 10.72
C GLY A 122 21.58 4.55 11.83
N SER A 123 20.73 5.31 12.53
CA SER A 123 19.82 4.82 13.57
C SER A 123 18.44 5.48 13.41
N GLU A 124 17.38 4.74 13.68
CA GLU A 124 16.02 5.30 13.69
C GLU A 124 15.83 6.41 14.74
N ASN A 125 16.66 6.45 15.79
CA ASN A 125 16.62 7.49 16.81
C ASN A 125 17.18 8.84 16.32
N ASP A 126 17.97 8.82 15.25
CA ASP A 126 18.54 10.04 14.64
C ASP A 126 17.57 10.65 13.62
N PHE A 127 16.46 9.98 13.33
CA PHE A 127 15.45 10.46 12.40
C PHE A 127 14.61 11.58 13.03
N LEU A 128 14.62 12.75 12.39
CA LEU A 128 13.73 13.86 12.75
C LEU A 128 12.35 13.61 12.14
N TRP A 129 11.38 13.33 13.00
CA TRP A 129 10.00 13.11 12.59
C TRP A 129 9.38 14.38 11.98
N PRO A 130 8.69 14.31 10.83
CA PRO A 130 8.04 15.48 10.23
C PRO A 130 6.95 16.05 11.15
N ILE A 131 6.98 17.37 11.38
CA ILE A 131 6.10 18.07 12.35
C ILE A 131 4.61 17.90 12.00
N GLU A 132 4.27 17.87 10.71
CA GLU A 132 2.88 17.82 10.25
C GLU A 132 2.29 16.40 10.27
N ILE A 133 3.12 15.37 10.48
CA ILE A 133 2.66 13.97 10.51
C ILE A 133 2.53 13.53 11.97
N PRO A 134 1.35 13.02 12.39
CA PRO A 134 1.17 12.41 13.71
C PRO A 134 2.21 11.32 13.99
N ASN A 135 2.71 11.25 15.22
CA ASN A 135 3.65 10.21 15.61
C ASN A 135 2.90 8.88 15.82
N PRO A 136 3.39 7.75 15.28
CA PRO A 136 2.75 6.44 15.46
C PRO A 136 2.59 6.04 16.93
N GLU A 137 3.47 6.51 17.82
CA GLU A 137 3.42 6.20 19.25
C GLU A 137 2.26 6.91 19.99
N ASP A 138 1.70 7.97 19.40
CA ASP A 138 0.55 8.70 19.96
C ASP A 138 -0.79 7.98 19.68
N GLY A 139 -0.77 6.92 18.86
CA GLY A 139 -1.95 6.14 18.50
C GLY A 139 -2.79 6.75 17.38
N LYS A 140 -4.09 6.45 17.37
CA LYS A 140 -5.01 6.91 16.32
C LYS A 140 -5.23 8.42 16.41
N PRO A 141 -4.98 9.20 15.33
CA PRO A 141 -5.27 10.63 15.33
C PRO A 141 -6.77 10.93 15.46
N GLU A 142 -7.11 12.06 16.10
CA GLU A 142 -8.50 12.45 16.34
C GLU A 142 -9.23 12.96 15.08
N GLY A 143 -8.50 13.55 14.11
CA GLY A 143 -9.08 14.10 12.89
C GLY A 143 -9.64 13.02 11.96
N VAL A 144 -10.78 13.29 11.29
CA VAL A 144 -11.46 12.29 10.44
C VAL A 144 -10.55 11.77 9.32
N GLU A 145 -9.89 12.66 8.59
CA GLU A 145 -8.98 12.26 7.49
C GLU A 145 -7.78 11.46 8.02
N GLN A 146 -7.13 11.96 9.07
CA GLN A 146 -5.95 11.32 9.67
C GLN A 146 -6.31 9.97 10.33
N GLY A 147 -7.51 9.88 10.92
CA GLY A 147 -8.05 8.64 11.47
C GLY A 147 -8.41 7.62 10.38
N ALA A 148 -8.84 8.07 9.20
CA ALA A 148 -9.02 7.20 8.04
C ALA A 148 -7.67 6.69 7.50
N VAL A 149 -6.66 7.56 7.42
CA VAL A 149 -5.27 7.19 7.07
C VAL A 149 -4.73 6.14 8.03
N TYR A 150 -4.93 6.33 9.34
CA TYR A 150 -4.56 5.34 10.36
C TYR A 150 -5.16 3.96 10.06
N ASP A 151 -6.46 3.89 9.76
CA ASP A 151 -7.11 2.63 9.43
C ASP A 151 -6.51 1.99 8.16
N LEU A 152 -6.23 2.79 7.13
CA LEU A 152 -5.59 2.31 5.89
C LEU A 152 -4.16 1.80 6.13
N ILE A 153 -3.40 2.45 7.01
CA ILE A 153 -2.04 2.01 7.40
C ILE A 153 -2.12 0.62 8.05
N LEU A 154 -3.05 0.42 9.00
CA LEU A 154 -3.23 -0.90 9.63
C LEU A 154 -3.60 -1.96 8.60
N MET A 155 -4.51 -1.65 7.67
CA MET A 155 -4.89 -2.56 6.58
C MET A 155 -3.71 -2.88 5.65
N ALA A 156 -2.89 -1.89 5.30
CA ALA A 156 -1.69 -2.08 4.50
C ALA A 156 -0.65 -2.95 5.23
N THR A 157 -0.43 -2.73 6.53
CA THR A 157 0.46 -3.57 7.35
C THR A 157 -0.05 -5.00 7.43
N ALA A 158 -1.35 -5.21 7.64
CA ALA A 158 -1.95 -6.55 7.66
C ALA A 158 -1.79 -7.26 6.31
N TYR A 159 -2.00 -6.56 5.20
CA TYR A 159 -1.75 -7.08 3.85
C TYR A 159 -0.30 -7.57 3.70
N ILE A 160 0.69 -6.76 4.09
CA ILE A 160 2.09 -7.11 3.97
C ILE A 160 2.45 -8.30 4.88
N PHE A 161 1.94 -8.35 6.12
CA PHE A 161 2.18 -9.51 6.98
C PHE A 161 1.52 -10.79 6.49
N LEU A 162 0.35 -10.72 5.86
CA LEU A 162 -0.28 -11.88 5.22
C LEU A 162 0.53 -12.35 4.00
N HIS A 163 1.11 -11.42 3.25
CA HIS A 163 2.01 -11.73 2.15
C HIS A 163 3.22 -12.55 2.66
N GLU A 164 3.92 -12.05 3.69
CA GLU A 164 5.05 -12.79 4.28
C GLU A 164 4.65 -14.10 4.93
N LEU A 165 3.47 -14.17 5.55
CA LEU A 165 2.94 -15.42 6.08
C LEU A 165 2.82 -16.47 4.97
N LYS A 166 2.46 -16.08 3.75
CA LYS A 166 2.34 -17.04 2.64
C LYS A 166 3.68 -17.60 2.20
N HIS A 167 4.75 -16.81 2.22
CA HIS A 167 6.12 -17.33 2.03
C HIS A 167 6.46 -18.38 3.09
N VAL A 168 6.14 -18.11 4.37
CA VAL A 168 6.36 -19.08 5.46
C VAL A 168 5.55 -20.36 5.23
N ILE A 169 4.30 -20.25 4.77
CA ILE A 169 3.47 -21.42 4.43
C ILE A 169 4.11 -22.24 3.31
N PHE A 170 4.59 -21.62 2.23
CA PHE A 170 5.29 -22.33 1.15
C PHE A 170 6.52 -23.08 1.66
N VAL A 171 7.33 -22.42 2.50
CA VAL A 171 8.49 -23.06 3.15
C VAL A 171 8.09 -24.24 4.02
N SER A 172 7.04 -24.07 4.84
CA SER A 172 6.56 -25.11 5.75
C SER A 172 5.95 -26.31 5.02
N GLU A 173 5.26 -26.10 3.90
CA GLU A 173 4.58 -27.16 3.15
C GLU A 173 5.50 -27.79 2.09
N GLY A 174 6.60 -27.13 1.71
CA GLY A 174 7.47 -27.53 0.61
C GLY A 174 6.78 -27.42 -0.75
N ASP A 175 5.69 -26.67 -0.84
CA ASP A 175 4.81 -26.53 -2.02
C ASP A 175 5.05 -25.20 -2.72
N PHE A 176 6.28 -24.99 -3.19
CA PHE A 176 6.66 -23.75 -3.86
C PHE A 176 6.14 -23.71 -5.30
N PRO A 177 5.71 -22.53 -5.79
CA PRO A 177 5.50 -22.32 -7.22
C PRO A 177 6.78 -22.56 -8.04
N GLN A 178 6.62 -22.74 -9.36
CA GLN A 178 7.76 -23.11 -10.21
C GLN A 178 8.77 -21.97 -10.39
N SER A 179 8.34 -20.73 -10.20
CA SER A 179 9.20 -19.55 -10.25
C SER A 179 8.95 -18.63 -9.05
N LEU A 180 9.99 -17.89 -8.66
CA LEU A 180 9.90 -16.87 -7.61
C LEU A 180 8.89 -15.77 -7.97
N HIS A 181 8.72 -15.48 -9.27
CA HIS A 181 7.70 -14.54 -9.73
C HIS A 181 6.28 -15.06 -9.46
N GLU A 182 6.03 -16.36 -9.68
CA GLU A 182 4.74 -16.96 -9.36
C GLU A 182 4.50 -17.03 -7.85
N GLU A 183 5.55 -17.21 -7.06
CA GLU A 183 5.50 -17.15 -5.59
C GLU A 183 5.01 -15.79 -5.09
N GLU A 184 5.65 -14.70 -5.50
CA GLU A 184 5.23 -13.32 -5.15
C GLU A 184 3.76 -13.05 -5.51
N MET A 185 3.34 -13.48 -6.71
CA MET A 185 1.96 -13.29 -7.18
C MET A 185 0.97 -14.13 -6.37
N ALA A 186 1.35 -15.33 -5.94
CA ALA A 186 0.55 -16.17 -5.07
C ALA A 186 0.46 -15.62 -3.64
N CYS A 187 1.53 -15.02 -3.12
CA CYS A 187 1.55 -14.32 -1.84
C CYS A 187 0.63 -13.10 -1.85
N ASP A 188 0.69 -12.26 -2.88
CA ASP A 188 -0.23 -11.13 -3.06
C ASP A 188 -1.70 -11.57 -3.17
N LYS A 189 -1.95 -12.65 -3.92
CA LYS A 189 -3.29 -13.23 -4.07
C LYS A 189 -3.81 -13.77 -2.73
N PHE A 190 -2.97 -14.47 -1.97
CA PHE A 190 -3.34 -14.98 -0.66
C PHE A 190 -3.69 -13.83 0.30
N ALA A 191 -2.84 -12.81 0.38
CA ALA A 191 -3.04 -11.67 1.28
C ALA A 191 -4.33 -10.91 0.95
N SER A 192 -4.59 -10.65 -0.33
CA SER A 192 -5.83 -10.00 -0.77
C SER A 192 -7.07 -10.87 -0.53
N ASP A 193 -7.01 -12.18 -0.76
CA ASP A 193 -8.13 -13.10 -0.50
C ASP A 193 -8.47 -13.16 1.00
N MET A 194 -7.46 -13.23 1.87
CA MET A 194 -7.63 -13.21 3.33
C MET A 194 -8.28 -11.91 3.82
N MET A 195 -8.13 -10.80 3.09
CA MET A 195 -8.76 -9.54 3.46
C MET A 195 -10.16 -9.35 2.86
N LEU A 196 -10.47 -9.97 1.72
CA LEU A 196 -11.65 -9.62 0.93
C LEU A 196 -12.72 -10.71 0.85
N SER A 197 -12.35 -11.99 0.88
CA SER A 197 -13.27 -13.08 0.51
C SER A 197 -14.42 -13.35 1.49
N LYS A 198 -14.27 -12.94 2.76
CA LYS A 198 -15.30 -13.11 3.81
C LYS A 198 -15.92 -11.80 4.28
N ILE A 199 -15.79 -10.72 3.50
CA ILE A 199 -16.39 -9.42 3.87
C ILE A 199 -17.88 -9.55 4.16
N LYS A 200 -18.61 -10.39 3.41
CA LYS A 200 -20.03 -10.62 3.68
C LYS A 200 -20.30 -11.09 5.11
N GLU A 201 -19.49 -12.01 5.63
CA GLU A 201 -19.62 -12.50 7.02
C GLU A 201 -19.44 -11.34 8.01
N TYR A 202 -18.39 -10.52 7.81
CA TYR A 202 -18.16 -9.32 8.62
C TYR A 202 -19.31 -8.31 8.53
N SER A 203 -19.85 -8.07 7.34
CA SER A 203 -20.96 -7.15 7.13
C SER A 203 -22.26 -7.62 7.79
N ASP A 204 -22.54 -8.92 7.71
CA ASP A 204 -23.71 -9.52 8.37
C ASP A 204 -23.61 -9.39 9.91
N GLU A 205 -22.41 -9.51 10.48
CA GLU A 205 -22.18 -9.41 11.93
C GLU A 205 -22.12 -7.96 12.45
N SER A 206 -21.44 -7.08 11.72
CA SER A 206 -21.19 -5.69 12.14
C SER A 206 -22.30 -4.71 11.77
N GLY A 207 -23.10 -5.04 10.74
CA GLY A 207 -24.08 -4.15 10.13
C GLY A 207 -23.50 -3.12 9.16
N TYR A 208 -22.18 -3.12 8.90
CA TYR A 208 -21.58 -2.26 7.87
C TYR A 208 -21.89 -2.76 6.46
N GLN A 209 -22.09 -1.83 5.52
CA GLN A 209 -22.38 -2.16 4.13
C GLN A 209 -21.19 -2.86 3.47
N GLU A 210 -21.46 -3.97 2.77
CA GLU A 210 -20.45 -4.86 2.18
C GLU A 210 -19.54 -4.15 1.17
N ASP A 211 -20.13 -3.30 0.33
CA ASP A 211 -19.43 -2.49 -0.67
C ASP A 211 -18.48 -1.48 -0.05
N LEU A 212 -18.90 -0.79 1.02
CA LEU A 212 -18.04 0.15 1.74
C LEU A 212 -16.88 -0.53 2.46
N VAL A 213 -17.11 -1.72 3.04
CA VAL A 213 -16.04 -2.51 3.67
C VAL A 213 -15.05 -3.00 2.60
N TYR A 214 -15.56 -3.50 1.47
CA TYR A 214 -14.75 -3.92 0.34
C TYR A 214 -13.89 -2.78 -0.19
N MET A 215 -14.48 -1.62 -0.47
CA MET A 215 -13.77 -0.42 -0.91
C MET A 215 -12.66 -0.04 0.07
N LYS A 216 -12.96 0.03 1.37
CA LYS A 216 -11.98 0.43 2.40
C LYS A 216 -10.81 -0.54 2.49
N ARG A 217 -11.07 -1.85 2.53
CA ARG A 217 -10.02 -2.88 2.59
C ARG A 217 -9.20 -2.93 1.29
N SER A 218 -9.85 -2.79 0.14
CA SER A 218 -9.17 -2.63 -1.15
C SER A 218 -8.23 -1.42 -1.16
N ALA A 219 -8.65 -0.27 -0.61
CA ALA A 219 -7.78 0.90 -0.49
C ALA A 219 -6.55 0.63 0.38
N GLY A 220 -6.70 -0.10 1.50
CA GLY A 220 -5.57 -0.52 2.34
C GLY A 220 -4.60 -1.46 1.61
N ILE A 221 -5.13 -2.43 0.84
CA ILE A 221 -4.33 -3.30 -0.03
C ILE A 221 -3.59 -2.48 -1.09
N ALA A 222 -4.27 -1.53 -1.73
CA ALA A 222 -3.65 -0.65 -2.72
C ALA A 222 -2.55 0.23 -2.10
N LEU A 223 -2.72 0.73 -0.88
CA LEU A 223 -1.67 1.44 -0.15
C LEU A 223 -0.45 0.53 0.09
N GLY A 224 -0.66 -0.67 0.61
CA GLY A 224 0.43 -1.64 0.84
C GLY A 224 1.15 -2.04 -0.45
N SER A 225 0.39 -2.25 -1.54
CA SER A 225 0.94 -2.59 -2.85
C SER A 225 1.66 -1.40 -3.52
N ALA A 226 1.13 -0.18 -3.39
CA ALA A 226 1.75 1.03 -3.93
C ALA A 226 3.05 1.39 -3.21
N PHE A 227 3.17 1.04 -1.91
CA PHE A 227 4.38 1.23 -1.14
C PHE A 227 5.60 0.50 -1.75
N LEU A 228 5.38 -0.58 -2.51
CA LEU A 228 6.46 -1.27 -3.23
C LEU A 228 7.21 -0.34 -4.20
N ALA A 229 6.54 0.65 -4.80
CA ALA A 229 7.20 1.64 -5.65
C ALA A 229 8.13 2.58 -4.87
N VAL A 230 7.95 2.71 -3.56
CA VAL A 230 8.80 3.52 -2.68
C VAL A 230 9.89 2.65 -2.04
N ALA A 231 9.55 1.44 -1.59
CA ALA A 231 10.49 0.53 -0.94
C ALA A 231 11.50 -0.10 -1.92
N THR A 232 11.11 -0.25 -3.20
CA THR A 232 11.97 -0.85 -4.23
C THR A 232 12.89 0.21 -4.83
N PRO A 233 14.22 -0.04 -4.90
CA PRO A 233 15.14 0.85 -5.62
C PRO A 233 14.70 1.09 -7.06
N ASN A 234 14.84 2.32 -7.57
CA ASN A 234 14.32 2.69 -8.91
C ASN A 234 14.76 1.72 -10.03
N HIS A 235 16.02 1.30 -10.04
CA HIS A 235 16.57 0.36 -11.05
C HIS A 235 15.98 -1.06 -10.97
N ASN A 236 15.23 -1.39 -9.93
CA ASN A 236 14.57 -2.69 -9.74
C ASN A 236 13.05 -2.62 -9.93
N LEU A 237 12.47 -1.44 -10.20
CA LEU A 237 11.01 -1.29 -10.37
C LEU A 237 10.47 -2.11 -11.55
N GLY A 238 11.27 -2.23 -12.62
CA GLY A 238 11.02 -3.09 -13.78
C GLY A 238 11.14 -4.59 -13.51
N GLY A 239 11.37 -4.99 -12.25
CA GLY A 239 11.53 -6.39 -11.84
C GLY A 239 13.00 -6.82 -11.74
N THR A 240 13.20 -7.96 -11.09
CA THR A 240 14.49 -8.62 -10.92
C THR A 240 14.37 -10.10 -11.27
N SER A 241 15.45 -10.88 -11.13
CA SER A 241 15.39 -12.33 -11.30
C SER A 241 14.45 -13.01 -10.30
N SER A 242 14.26 -12.43 -9.10
CA SER A 242 13.42 -12.98 -8.04
C SER A 242 12.06 -12.30 -7.91
N HIS A 243 11.93 -11.03 -8.28
CA HIS A 243 10.68 -10.28 -8.07
C HIS A 243 10.08 -9.79 -9.40
N PRO A 244 8.76 -9.91 -9.59
CA PRO A 244 8.10 -9.37 -10.78
C PRO A 244 8.12 -7.83 -10.77
N PRO A 245 7.92 -7.18 -11.93
CA PRO A 245 7.77 -5.73 -12.00
C PRO A 245 6.64 -5.23 -11.08
N VAL A 246 6.84 -4.07 -10.43
CA VAL A 246 5.84 -3.50 -9.52
C VAL A 246 4.51 -3.23 -10.25
N SER A 247 4.56 -2.74 -11.49
CA SER A 247 3.38 -2.53 -12.34
C SER A 247 2.58 -3.81 -12.58
N LYS A 248 3.26 -4.96 -12.75
CA LYS A 248 2.61 -6.27 -12.95
C LYS A 248 1.87 -6.71 -11.70
N ARG A 249 2.44 -6.48 -10.51
CA ARG A 249 1.77 -6.73 -9.23
C ARG A 249 0.54 -5.84 -9.05
N TRP A 250 0.67 -4.55 -9.37
CA TRP A 250 -0.47 -3.61 -9.34
C TRP A 250 -1.59 -4.05 -10.28
N SER A 251 -1.27 -4.40 -11.53
CA SER A 251 -2.27 -4.88 -12.50
C SER A 251 -3.03 -6.11 -11.98
N ALA A 252 -2.32 -7.07 -11.37
CA ALA A 252 -2.93 -8.30 -10.88
C ALA A 252 -3.79 -8.12 -9.61
N ILE A 253 -3.43 -7.20 -8.72
CA ILE A 253 -4.17 -6.97 -7.48
C ILE A 253 -5.21 -5.87 -7.65
N ILE A 254 -4.77 -4.69 -8.06
CA ILE A 254 -5.61 -3.48 -8.14
C ILE A 254 -6.51 -3.57 -9.37
N GLY A 255 -5.99 -4.01 -10.52
CA GLY A 255 -6.77 -4.11 -11.76
C GLY A 255 -7.93 -5.12 -11.69
N ASN A 256 -7.84 -6.10 -10.80
CA ASN A 256 -8.85 -7.15 -10.61
C ASN A 256 -9.86 -6.88 -9.49
N MET A 257 -9.84 -5.68 -8.87
CA MET A 257 -10.82 -5.33 -7.84
C MET A 257 -12.24 -5.28 -8.42
N LYS A 258 -13.19 -5.92 -7.72
CA LYS A 258 -14.60 -6.04 -8.11
C LYS A 258 -15.43 -4.87 -7.57
N LEU A 259 -15.06 -3.65 -7.96
CA LEU A 259 -15.75 -2.42 -7.59
C LEU A 259 -16.37 -1.76 -8.82
N ASP A 260 -17.39 -0.92 -8.59
CA ASP A 260 -17.98 -0.07 -9.63
C ASP A 260 -16.91 0.79 -10.31
N GLU A 261 -17.07 1.11 -11.59
CA GLU A 261 -16.06 1.88 -12.32
C GLU A 261 -15.87 3.31 -11.80
N GLN A 262 -16.87 3.85 -11.09
CA GLN A 262 -16.84 5.17 -10.46
C GLN A 262 -16.60 5.11 -8.95
N ASP A 263 -16.25 3.94 -8.41
CA ASP A 263 -15.95 3.80 -6.99
C ASP A 263 -14.76 4.69 -6.56
N TYR A 264 -14.85 5.25 -5.34
CA TYR A 264 -13.81 6.12 -4.79
C TYR A 264 -12.47 5.42 -4.56
N PHE A 265 -12.44 4.09 -4.49
CA PHE A 265 -11.21 3.31 -4.52
C PHE A 265 -10.32 3.67 -5.72
N TRP A 266 -10.91 3.74 -6.91
CA TRP A 266 -10.16 4.01 -8.12
C TRP A 266 -9.65 5.44 -8.16
N LEU A 267 -10.44 6.37 -7.62
CA LEU A 267 -10.03 7.77 -7.47
C LEU A 267 -8.87 7.89 -6.48
N TYR A 268 -8.94 7.20 -5.35
CA TYR A 268 -7.86 7.11 -4.36
C TYR A 268 -6.57 6.57 -4.98
N PHE A 269 -6.64 5.42 -5.64
CA PHE A 269 -5.45 4.82 -6.24
C PHE A 269 -4.87 5.68 -7.39
N SER A 270 -5.73 6.26 -8.24
CA SER A 270 -5.28 7.14 -9.33
C SER A 270 -4.53 8.36 -8.78
N SER A 271 -5.07 9.01 -7.74
CA SER A 271 -4.41 10.14 -7.06
C SER A 271 -3.03 9.74 -6.53
N LEU A 272 -2.93 8.59 -5.86
CA LEU A 272 -1.67 8.08 -5.33
C LEU A 272 -0.65 7.73 -6.43
N ALA A 273 -1.09 7.02 -7.47
CA ALA A 273 -0.23 6.61 -8.58
C ALA A 273 0.30 7.81 -9.38
N ILE A 274 -0.56 8.82 -9.64
CA ILE A 274 -0.16 10.05 -10.32
C ILE A 274 0.85 10.84 -9.49
N ALA A 275 0.61 10.99 -8.17
CA ALA A 275 1.54 11.66 -7.27
C ALA A 275 2.91 10.97 -7.24
N LEU A 276 2.92 9.63 -7.16
CA LEU A 276 4.15 8.82 -7.21
C LEU A 276 4.89 8.99 -8.55
N MET A 277 4.18 8.91 -9.68
CA MET A 277 4.77 9.11 -10.99
C MET A 277 5.40 10.49 -11.11
N LYS A 278 4.70 11.54 -10.68
CA LYS A 278 5.23 12.91 -10.67
C LYS A 278 6.52 12.99 -9.84
N HIS A 279 6.49 12.48 -8.61
CA HIS A 279 7.67 12.50 -7.72
C HIS A 279 8.88 11.77 -8.32
N LYS A 280 8.62 10.66 -9.04
CA LYS A 280 9.66 9.88 -9.74
C LYS A 280 10.00 10.40 -11.14
N ASN A 281 9.46 11.55 -11.56
CA ASN A 281 9.63 12.10 -12.91
C ASN A 281 9.17 11.16 -14.04
N ILE A 282 8.21 10.27 -13.76
CA ILE A 282 7.55 9.43 -14.74
C ILE A 282 6.44 10.25 -15.42
N ALA A 283 6.49 10.34 -16.74
CA ALA A 283 5.50 11.07 -17.51
C ALA A 283 4.12 10.37 -17.49
N PHE A 284 3.07 11.14 -17.22
CA PHE A 284 1.69 10.69 -17.32
C PHE A 284 0.99 11.44 -18.47
N PRO A 285 0.63 10.75 -19.58
CA PRO A 285 0.15 11.42 -20.77
C PRO A 285 -1.24 12.05 -20.57
N PRO A 286 -1.50 13.23 -21.18
CA PRO A 286 -2.80 13.87 -21.10
C PRO A 286 -3.92 13.00 -21.67
N GLN A 287 -5.02 12.85 -20.93
CA GLN A 287 -6.14 11.97 -21.31
C GLN A 287 -7.48 12.44 -20.76
N TYR A 288 -8.58 11.99 -21.36
CA TYR A 288 -9.92 12.20 -20.78
C TYR A 288 -10.20 11.16 -19.70
N VAL A 289 -10.89 11.56 -18.63
CA VAL A 289 -11.29 10.65 -17.55
C VAL A 289 -12.69 10.10 -17.85
N VAL A 290 -12.76 8.89 -18.42
CA VAL A 290 -14.04 8.25 -18.77
C VAL A 290 -14.70 7.68 -17.50
N SER A 291 -13.92 6.93 -16.72
CA SER A 291 -14.27 6.45 -15.39
C SER A 291 -13.05 6.49 -14.49
N TYR A 292 -13.25 6.44 -13.17
CA TYR A 292 -12.10 6.41 -12.25
C TYR A 292 -11.31 5.11 -12.43
N LYS A 293 -11.98 3.99 -12.71
CA LYS A 293 -11.31 2.72 -13.03
C LYS A 293 -10.44 2.84 -14.28
N GLN A 294 -10.94 3.45 -15.35
CA GLN A 294 -10.15 3.66 -16.55
C GLN A 294 -8.88 4.46 -16.25
N LEU A 295 -8.99 5.53 -15.47
CA LEU A 295 -7.83 6.33 -15.07
C LEU A 295 -6.82 5.51 -14.27
N ALA A 296 -7.28 4.73 -13.29
CA ALA A 296 -6.43 3.87 -12.48
C ALA A 296 -5.63 2.86 -13.32
N ILE A 297 -6.28 2.20 -14.29
CA ILE A 297 -5.61 1.26 -15.20
C ILE A 297 -4.57 2.01 -16.06
N SER A 298 -4.94 3.16 -16.64
CA SER A 298 -4.01 3.97 -17.42
C SER A 298 -2.83 4.50 -16.58
N SER A 299 -3.00 4.73 -15.28
CA SER A 299 -1.88 5.05 -14.37
C SER A 299 -0.93 3.88 -14.16
N ILE A 300 -1.42 2.64 -14.10
CA ILE A 300 -0.56 1.43 -14.02
C ILE A 300 0.26 1.28 -15.31
N GLU A 301 -0.38 1.45 -16.47
CA GLU A 301 0.26 1.36 -17.79
C GLU A 301 1.32 2.46 -18.00
N ALA A 302 1.02 3.69 -17.58
CA ALA A 302 1.96 4.80 -17.64
C ALA A 302 3.16 4.57 -16.71
N PHE A 303 2.91 4.06 -15.50
CA PHE A 303 3.97 3.68 -14.56
C PHE A 303 4.87 2.59 -15.16
N GLU A 304 4.29 1.52 -15.73
CA GLU A 304 5.04 0.47 -16.44
C GLU A 304 5.90 1.02 -17.59
N THR A 305 5.33 1.91 -18.40
CA THR A 305 6.06 2.52 -19.52
C THR A 305 7.19 3.43 -19.03
N GLY A 306 6.99 4.11 -17.90
CA GLY A 306 7.97 5.01 -17.29
C GLY A 306 9.19 4.26 -16.75
N ILE A 307 8.95 3.22 -15.94
CA ILE A 307 10.03 2.46 -15.30
C ILE A 307 10.93 1.70 -16.28
N LEU A 308 10.48 1.46 -17.52
CA LEU A 308 11.25 0.79 -18.57
C LEU A 308 12.14 1.74 -19.39
N LYS A 309 11.97 3.06 -19.22
CA LYS A 309 12.75 4.08 -19.96
C LYS A 309 13.95 4.62 -19.20
N ASP A 310 14.01 4.36 -17.90
CA ASP A 310 15.13 4.68 -17.00
C ASP A 310 16.13 3.51 -16.92
#